data_AF-A0A2S9GAW9-F1
#
_entry.id   AF-A0A2S9GAW9-F1
#
_cell.length_a   1.000
_cell.length_b   1.000
_cell.length_c   1.000
_cell.angle_alpha   90.00
_cell.angle_beta   90.00
_cell.angle_gamma   90.00
#
_symmetry.space_group_name_H-M   'P 1'
#
loop_
_entity.id
_entity.type
_entity.pdbx_description
1 polymer ?
#
loop_
_entity_poly.entity_id
_entity_poly.type
_entity_poly.pdbx_seq_one_letter_code
_entity_poly.pdbx_strand_id
1 'polypeptide(L)' 'MTWILLILAICSEVAATLSLKGSATAPALYVVVVLGYFASFVFLALVLRRGMGLGVAYGIWGATGVALTAV' A
#
# COMPACT_ATOMS: atom_id res chain seq x y z
N MET A 1 -17.02 -4.01 4.02
CA MET A 1 -15.71 -4.49 4.52
C MET A 1 -14.60 -4.44 3.48
N THR A 2 -14.89 -4.65 2.19
CA THR A 2 -13.89 -4.58 1.10
C THR A 2 -13.18 -3.22 1.03
N TRP A 3 -13.90 -2.13 1.25
CA TRP A 3 -13.32 -0.78 1.32
C TRP A 3 -12.30 -0.58 2.46
N ILE A 4 -12.50 -1.22 3.62
CA ILE A 4 -11.55 -1.15 4.73
C ILE A 4 -10.23 -1.85 4.35
N LEU A 5 -10.31 -2.99 3.66
CA LEU A 5 -9.13 -3.68 3.14
C LEU A 5 -8.38 -2.83 2.11
N LEU A 6 -9.10 -2.09 1.27
CA LEU A 6 -8.48 -1.18 0.31
C LEU A 6 -7.75 -0.02 1.02
N ILE A 7 -8.37 0.57 2.04
CA ILE A 7 -7.73 1.61 2.86
C ILE A 7 -6.47 1.06 3.54
N LEU A 8 -6.55 -0.14 4.13
CA LEU A 8 -5.38 -0.80 4.73
C LEU A 8 -4.28 -1.05 3.69
N ALA A 9 -4.63 -1.48 2.47
CA ALA A 9 -3.67 -1.69 1.40
C ALA A 9 -2.92 -0.39 1.06
N ILE A 10 -3.64 0.73 0.93
CA ILE A 10 -3.07 2.06 0.66
C ILE A 10 -2.19 2.51 1.82
N CYS A 11 -2.67 2.43 3.07
CA CYS A 11 -1.88 2.85 4.23
C CYS A 11 -0.58 2.05 4.37
N SER A 12 -0.61 0.72 4.13
CA SER A 12 0.58 -0.13 4.15
C SER A 12 1.58 0.24 3.04
N GLU A 13 1.10 0.55 1.84
CA GLU A 13 1.95 1.00 0.72
C GLU A 13 2.61 2.35 1.02
N VAL A 14 1.83 3.32 1.52
CA VAL A 14 2.33 4.66 1.85
C VAL A 14 3.36 4.56 2.97
N ALA A 15 3.11 3.78 4.01
CA ALA A 15 4.08 3.54 5.08
C ALA A 15 5.37 2.89 4.57
N ALA A 16 5.26 1.92 3.65
CA ALA A 16 6.42 1.30 3.02
C ALA A 16 7.22 2.31 2.18
N THR A 17 6.54 3.14 1.39
CA THR A 17 7.15 4.13 0.51
C THR A 17 7.86 5.22 1.31
N LEU A 18 7.26 5.71 2.39
CA LEU A 18 7.88 6.65 3.31
C LEU A 18 9.09 6.03 4.04
N SER A 19 8.98 4.77 4.46
CA SER A 19 10.08 4.02 5.08
C SER A 19 11.25 3.82 4.11
N LEU A 20 10.97 3.66 2.81
CA LEU A 20 11.99 3.55 1.77
C LEU A 20 12.74 4.88 1.57
N LYS A 21 12.05 6.03 1.63
CA LYS A 21 12.74 7.33 1.67
C LYS A 21 13.65 7.43 2.91
N GLY A 22 13.16 6.96 4.07
CA GLY A 22 13.92 6.97 5.34
C GLY A 22 15.06 5.94 5.42
N SER A 23 15.02 4.86 4.65
CA SER A 23 16.05 3.81 4.74
C SER A 23 17.43 4.25 4.23
N ALA A 24 17.49 5.38 3.52
CA ALA A 24 18.74 6.03 3.15
C ALA A 24 19.55 6.50 4.38
N THR A 25 18.89 6.84 5.49
CA THR A 25 19.55 7.25 6.75
C THR A 25 19.51 6.16 7.81
N ALA A 26 18.47 5.31 7.81
CA ALA A 26 18.31 4.21 8.76
C ALA A 26 18.07 2.87 8.04
N PRO A 27 19.12 2.07 7.77
CA PRO A 27 19.01 0.82 7.00
C PRO A 27 18.03 -0.20 7.58
N ALA A 28 17.79 -0.17 8.90
CA ALA A 28 16.81 -1.05 9.55
C ALA A 28 15.39 -0.88 8.99
N LEU A 29 15.07 0.27 8.39
CA LEU A 29 13.76 0.54 7.79
C LEU A 29 13.47 -0.33 6.55
N TYR A 30 14.48 -0.95 5.92
CA TYR A 30 14.23 -1.90 4.83
C TYR A 30 13.33 -3.06 5.24
N VAL A 31 13.38 -3.48 6.51
CA VAL A 31 12.47 -4.51 7.04
C VAL A 31 11.01 -4.02 6.99
N VAL A 32 10.77 -2.76 7.36
CA VAL A 32 9.45 -2.13 7.32
C VAL A 32 8.96 -1.97 5.88
N VAL A 33 9.85 -1.60 4.96
CA VAL A 33 9.54 -1.52 3.52
C VAL A 33 9.02 -2.85 2.99
N VAL A 34 9.77 -3.94 3.23
CA VAL A 34 9.41 -5.27 2.74
C VAL A 34 8.08 -5.73 3.34
N LEU A 35 7.92 -5.59 4.66
CA LEU A 35 6.69 -5.99 5.34
C LEU A 35 5.48 -5.15 4.91
N GLY A 36 5.67 -3.84 4.72
CA GLY A 36 4.61 -2.92 4.32
C GLY A 36 4.12 -3.17 2.89
N TYR A 37 5.02 -3.36 1.93
CA TYR A 37 4.62 -3.73 0.57
C TYR A 37 3.95 -5.10 0.54
N PHE A 38 4.49 -6.09 1.25
CA PHE A 38 3.89 -7.41 1.33
C PHE A 38 2.45 -7.35 1.88
N ALA A 39 2.25 -6.64 2.98
CA ALA A 39 0.93 -6.43 3.56
C ALA A 39 -0.03 -5.72 2.59
N SER A 40 0.46 -4.68 1.89
CA SER A 40 -0.33 -3.95 0.89
C SER A 40 -0.83 -4.88 -0.23
N PHE A 41 0.04 -5.70 -0.82
CA PHE A 41 -0.35 -6.65 -1.85
C PHE A 41 -1.31 -7.73 -1.34
N VAL A 42 -1.13 -8.22 -0.11
CA VAL A 42 -2.06 -9.18 0.51
C VAL A 42 -3.45 -8.56 0.68
N PHE A 43 -3.53 -7.33 1.19
CA PHE A 43 -4.81 -6.64 1.34
C PHE A 43 -5.47 -6.34 -0.01
N LEU A 44 -4.71 -5.93 -1.02
CA LEU A 44 -5.21 -5.72 -2.37
C LEU A 44 -5.74 -7.03 -2.99
N ALA A 45 -5.01 -8.14 -2.82
CA ALA A 45 -5.48 -9.45 -3.26
C ALA A 45 -6.80 -9.85 -2.57
N LEU A 46 -6.94 -9.58 -1.27
CA LEU A 46 -8.19 -9.81 -0.55
C LEU A 46 -9.34 -8.91 -1.03
N VAL A 47 -9.06 -7.66 -1.40
CA VAL A 47 -10.04 -6.73 -2.00
C VAL A 47 -10.60 -7.31 -3.30
N LEU A 48 -9.70 -7.76 -4.18
CA LEU A 48 -10.07 -8.35 -5.47
C LEU A 48 -10.84 -9.66 -5.29
N ARG A 49 -10.40 -10.52 -4.36
CA ARG A 49 -11.11 -11.77 -4.04
C ARG A 49 -12.51 -11.56 -3.49
N ARG A 50 -12.81 -10.39 -2.92
CA ARG A 50 -14.16 -10.01 -2.46
C ARG A 50 -15.04 -9.41 -3.56
N GLY A 51 -14.61 -9.46 -4.82
CA GLY A 51 -15.42 -9.08 -5.98
C GLY A 51 -15.35 -7.60 -6.35
N MET A 52 -14.41 -6.83 -5.79
CA MET A 52 -14.17 -5.47 -6.28
C MET A 52 -13.55 -5.55 -7.69
N GLY A 53 -14.13 -4.78 -8.63
CA GLY A 53 -13.62 -4.70 -9.99
C GLY A 53 -12.15 -4.24 -10.01
N LEU A 54 -11.35 -4.93 -10.80
CA LEU A 54 -9.89 -4.75 -10.85
C LEU A 54 -9.53 -3.29 -11.19
N GLY A 55 -10.19 -2.70 -12.19
CA GLY A 55 -10.00 -1.29 -12.55
C GLY A 55 -10.34 -0.30 -11.42
N VAL A 56 -11.36 -0.59 -10.61
CA VAL A 56 -11.74 0.26 -9.46
C VAL A 56 -10.70 0.15 -8.35
N ALA A 57 -10.31 -1.08 -7.99
CA ALA A 57 -9.33 -1.32 -6.94
C ALA A 57 -7.97 -0.69 -7.29
N TYR A 58 -7.44 -1.01 -8.47
CA TYR A 58 -6.13 -0.47 -8.91
C TYR A 58 -6.18 1.03 -9.19
N GLY A 59 -7.29 1.56 -9.73
CA GLY A 59 -7.45 2.98 -9.98
C GLY A 59 -7.39 3.81 -8.70
N ILE A 60 -8.15 3.41 -7.67
CA ILE A 60 -8.16 4.10 -6.38
C ILE A 60 -6.84 3.90 -5.65
N TRP A 61 -6.33 2.67 -5.61
CA TRP A 61 -5.07 2.33 -4.95
C TRP A 61 -3.91 3.17 -5.50
N GLY A 62 -3.69 3.14 -6.82
CA GLY A 62 -2.61 3.88 -7.46
C GLY A 62 -2.77 5.40 -7.36
N ALA A 63 -3.97 5.94 -7.62
CA ALA A 63 -4.19 7.39 -7.53
C ALA A 63 -3.96 7.93 -6.11
N THR A 64 -4.45 7.20 -5.10
CA THR A 64 -4.34 7.62 -3.70
C THR A 64 -2.92 7.44 -3.18
N GLY A 65 -2.27 6.32 -3.51
CA GLY A 65 -0.87 6.07 -3.14
C GLY A 65 0.06 7.16 -3.68
N VAL A 66 -0.09 7.54 -4.96
CA VAL A 66 0.67 8.64 -5.56
C VAL A 66 0.36 9.98 -4.89
N ALA A 67 -0.93 10.32 -4.69
CA ALA A 67 -1.30 11.59 -4.09
C ALA A 67 -0.74 11.77 -2.66
N LEU A 68 -0.73 10.70 -1.86
CA LEU A 68 -0.19 10.71 -0.50
C LEU A 68 1.34 10.70 -0.44
N THR A 69 2.01 10.22 -1.48
CA THR A 69 3.49 10.16 -1.55
C THR A 69 4.11 11.27 -2.38
N ALA A 70 3.28 12.14 -2.98
CA ALA A 70 3.69 13.26 -3.83
C ALA A 70 4.45 14.36 -3.09
N VAL A 71 4.40 14.38 -1.76
CA VAL A 71 5.11 15.35 -0.90
C VAL A 71 6.39 14.74 -0.34
#